data_AF-A0A1W9IVH4-F1
#
_entry.id   AF-A0A1W9IVH4-F1
#
_cell.length_a   1.000
_cell.length_b   1.000
_cell.length_c   1.000
_cell.angle_alpha   90.00
_cell.angle_beta   90.00
_cell.angle_gamma   90.00
#
_symmetry.space_group_name_H-M   'P 1'
#
loop_
_entity.id
_entity.type
_entity.pdbx_description
1 polymer ?
#
loop_
_entity_poly.entity_id
_entity_poly.type
_entity_poly.pdbx_seq_one_letter_code
_entity_poly.pdbx_strand_id
1 'polypeptide(L)'
;MERGTYQWNAATNAFAYTVEVNTDGTGGLSNPNPTQTPPYTFVIDSGGNNAVLHFGPGPGNEIHLSRVVSSTNLLVGAWKLQVPFDVPFSAVVTSLPDGTFTYANDAFDTIAAQMERGTYTFDSVTGMLTMNITVDTSGPPSVDIVTANITEALGGDPDFLRLTEGGILRFSIV
;
A
#
# COMPACT_ATOMS: atom_id res chain seq x y z
N MET A 1 7.70 -9.20 0.48
CA MET A 1 7.45 -7.81 0.07
C MET A 1 8.19 -7.58 -1.22
N GLU A 2 7.48 -7.04 -2.19
CA GLU A 2 8.00 -6.80 -3.53
C GLU A 2 7.91 -5.31 -3.84
N ARG A 3 9.04 -4.73 -4.23
CA ARG A 3 9.12 -3.34 -4.70
C ARG A 3 9.59 -3.36 -6.14
N GLY A 4 9.05 -2.47 -6.96
CA GLY A 4 9.39 -2.45 -8.37
C GLY A 4 8.80 -1.27 -9.12
N THR A 5 8.98 -1.32 -10.44
CA THR A 5 8.30 -0.41 -11.36
C THR A 5 7.31 -1.20 -12.19
N TYR A 6 6.30 -0.50 -12.70
CA TYR A 6 5.35 -1.09 -13.64
C TYR A 6 5.08 -0.14 -14.79
N GLN A 7 4.66 -0.71 -15.91
CA GLN A 7 4.10 -0.03 -17.07
C GLN A 7 2.78 -0.71 -17.42
N TRP A 8 1.74 0.09 -17.57
CA TRP A 8 0.43 -0.39 -18.00
C TRP A 8 -0.01 0.38 -19.23
N ASN A 9 -0.39 -0.35 -20.27
CA ASN A 9 -0.96 0.22 -21.48
C ASN A 9 -2.48 0.05 -21.46
N ALA A 10 -3.21 1.13 -21.18
CA ALA A 10 -4.67 1.10 -21.09
C ALA A 10 -5.39 0.77 -22.41
N ALA A 11 -4.73 0.92 -23.56
CA ALA A 11 -5.33 0.58 -24.87
C ALA A 11 -5.27 -0.92 -25.18
N THR A 12 -4.21 -1.61 -24.71
CA THR A 12 -3.99 -3.03 -24.98
C THR A 12 -4.14 -3.92 -23.74
N ASN A 13 -4.32 -3.31 -22.57
CA ASN A 13 -4.21 -3.91 -21.24
C ASN A 13 -2.86 -4.56 -20.94
N ALA A 14 -1.85 -4.38 -21.81
CA ALA A 14 -0.52 -4.96 -21.59
C ALA A 14 0.06 -4.41 -20.28
N PHE A 15 0.54 -5.33 -19.43
CA PHE A 15 1.15 -5.01 -18.15
C PHE A 15 2.58 -5.57 -18.14
N ALA A 16 3.54 -4.72 -17.81
CA ALA A 16 4.93 -5.10 -17.63
C ALA A 16 5.40 -4.55 -16.29
N TYR A 17 6.27 -5.27 -15.61
CA TYR A 17 6.81 -4.83 -14.33
C TYR A 17 8.22 -5.38 -14.12
N THR A 18 8.99 -4.70 -13.27
CA THR A 18 10.32 -5.14 -12.84
C THR A 18 10.34 -5.18 -11.33
N VAL A 19 10.74 -6.32 -10.75
CA VAL A 19 10.93 -6.44 -9.30
C VAL A 19 12.37 -6.06 -8.96
N GLU A 20 12.52 -5.02 -8.14
CA GLU A 20 13.81 -4.51 -7.66
C GLU A 20 14.16 -5.05 -6.27
N VAL A 21 13.13 -5.22 -5.42
CA VAL A 21 13.27 -5.81 -4.08
C VAL A 21 12.29 -6.96 -3.97
N ASN A 22 12.75 -8.07 -3.43
CA ASN A 22 11.97 -9.28 -3.19
C ASN A 22 12.42 -9.89 -1.86
N THR A 23 11.51 -9.92 -0.88
CA THR A 23 11.82 -10.42 0.47
C THR A 23 11.22 -11.78 0.79
N ASP A 24 10.35 -12.33 -0.07
CA ASP A 24 9.61 -13.57 0.16
C ASP A 24 9.92 -14.68 -0.87
N GLY A 25 10.92 -14.48 -1.74
CA GLY A 25 11.50 -15.53 -2.56
C GLY A 25 10.78 -15.70 -3.89
N THR A 26 9.82 -16.63 -3.99
CA THR A 26 9.16 -16.95 -5.29
C THR A 26 7.66 -16.70 -5.35
N GLY A 27 7.04 -16.28 -4.25
CA GLY A 27 5.63 -15.88 -4.23
C GLY A 27 5.42 -14.53 -4.94
N GLY A 28 4.19 -14.24 -5.37
CA GLY A 28 3.81 -12.91 -5.87
C GLY A 28 4.30 -12.58 -7.28
N LEU A 29 4.71 -11.32 -7.49
CA LEU A 29 5.26 -10.77 -8.72
C LEU A 29 6.74 -11.15 -8.93
N SER A 30 7.43 -11.72 -7.95
CA SER A 30 8.88 -11.94 -7.88
C SER A 30 9.54 -12.69 -9.04
N ASN A 31 8.77 -13.40 -9.87
CA ASN A 31 9.26 -14.16 -11.02
C ASN A 31 8.61 -13.71 -12.33
N PRO A 32 8.87 -12.48 -12.82
CA PRO A 32 8.40 -12.10 -14.14
C PRO A 32 9.05 -13.00 -15.19
N ASN A 33 8.24 -13.62 -16.03
CA ASN A 33 8.71 -14.25 -17.27
C ASN A 33 8.60 -13.20 -18.39
N PRO A 34 9.71 -12.55 -18.80
CA PRO A 34 9.67 -11.53 -19.85
C PRO A 34 9.32 -12.11 -21.23
N THR A 35 9.34 -13.44 -21.37
CA THR A 35 8.96 -14.15 -22.59
C THR A 35 7.56 -14.78 -22.51
N GLN A 36 6.78 -14.44 -21.47
CA GLN A 36 5.43 -14.97 -21.31
C GLN A 36 4.58 -14.68 -22.55
N THR A 37 3.97 -15.73 -23.10
CA THR A 37 3.08 -15.64 -24.26
C THR A 37 1.77 -16.34 -23.92
N PRO A 38 0.62 -15.63 -23.96
CA PRO A 38 0.48 -14.19 -24.20
C PRO A 38 1.13 -13.33 -23.09
N PRO A 39 1.47 -12.06 -23.36
CA PRO A 39 2.04 -11.17 -22.35
C PRO A 39 1.07 -10.99 -21.18
N TYR A 40 1.59 -10.58 -20.03
CA TYR A 40 0.74 -10.25 -18.88
C TYR A 40 -0.24 -9.13 -19.24
N THR A 41 -1.45 -9.23 -18.73
CA THR A 41 -2.46 -8.18 -18.89
C THR A 41 -3.07 -7.79 -17.56
N PHE A 42 -3.37 -6.50 -17.43
CA PHE A 42 -4.09 -5.94 -16.30
C PHE A 42 -5.35 -5.29 -16.83
N VAL A 43 -6.49 -5.92 -16.58
CA VAL A 43 -7.79 -5.52 -17.12
C VAL A 43 -8.61 -4.92 -15.99
N ILE A 44 -8.95 -3.65 -16.10
CA ILE A 44 -9.86 -2.97 -15.16
C ILE A 44 -11.27 -3.02 -15.74
N ASP A 45 -12.27 -3.33 -14.92
CA ASP A 45 -13.67 -3.32 -15.34
C ASP A 45 -14.16 -1.90 -15.68
N SER A 46 -15.31 -1.80 -16.35
CA SER A 46 -15.90 -0.50 -16.71
C SER A 46 -16.30 0.34 -15.50
N GLY A 47 -16.41 -0.27 -14.32
CA GLY A 47 -16.71 0.42 -13.06
C GLY A 47 -15.47 1.01 -12.38
N GLY A 48 -14.26 0.64 -12.81
CA GLY A 48 -13.00 1.09 -12.20
C GLY A 48 -12.73 0.51 -10.81
N ASN A 49 -13.49 -0.52 -10.40
CA ASN A 49 -13.46 -1.04 -9.03
C ASN A 49 -13.02 -2.49 -8.95
N ASN A 50 -13.02 -3.23 -10.07
CA ASN A 50 -12.46 -4.57 -10.14
C ASN A 50 -11.39 -4.62 -11.21
N ALA A 51 -10.39 -5.44 -10.98
CA ALA A 51 -9.35 -5.73 -11.96
C ALA A 51 -9.00 -7.21 -11.96
N VAL A 52 -8.50 -7.69 -13.09
CA VAL A 52 -7.90 -9.02 -13.22
C VAL A 52 -6.49 -8.85 -13.76
N LEU A 53 -5.52 -9.42 -13.04
CA LEU A 53 -4.15 -9.56 -13.50
C LEU A 53 -3.95 -10.98 -14.03
N HIS A 54 -3.64 -11.10 -15.32
CA HIS A 54 -3.41 -12.38 -16.00
C HIS A 54 -1.91 -12.64 -16.12
N PHE A 55 -1.46 -13.75 -15.53
CA PHE A 55 -0.08 -14.25 -15.59
C PHE A 55 0.16 -15.29 -16.69
N GLY A 56 -0.86 -15.65 -17.47
CA GLY A 56 -0.74 -16.64 -18.54
C GLY A 56 -2.07 -16.98 -19.21
N PRO A 57 -2.07 -17.92 -20.16
CA PRO A 57 -3.23 -18.20 -21.01
C PRO A 57 -4.33 -19.04 -20.34
N GLY A 58 -4.07 -19.60 -19.16
CA GLY A 58 -4.98 -20.52 -18.48
C GLY A 58 -5.77 -19.88 -17.33
N PRO A 59 -6.99 -20.36 -17.03
CA PRO A 59 -7.90 -19.79 -16.02
C PRO A 59 -7.43 -19.91 -14.57
N GLY A 60 -6.30 -20.58 -14.31
CA GLY A 60 -5.64 -20.62 -13.01
C GLY A 60 -4.52 -19.59 -12.85
N ASN A 61 -4.27 -18.77 -13.88
CA ASN A 61 -3.20 -17.77 -13.90
C ASN A 61 -3.77 -16.36 -13.74
N GLU A 62 -4.84 -16.20 -12.97
CA GLU A 62 -5.53 -14.93 -12.79
C GLU A 62 -5.57 -14.56 -11.31
N ILE A 63 -5.31 -13.29 -11.01
CA ILE A 63 -5.55 -12.70 -9.70
C ILE A 63 -6.65 -11.66 -9.86
N HIS A 64 -7.74 -11.86 -9.12
CA HIS A 64 -8.83 -10.89 -9.03
C HIS A 64 -8.55 -9.90 -7.92
N LEU A 65 -8.68 -8.62 -8.24
CA LEU A 65 -8.41 -7.51 -7.35
C LEU A 65 -9.64 -6.63 -7.30
N SER A 66 -9.96 -6.14 -6.10
CA SER A 66 -10.96 -5.09 -5.92
C SER A 66 -10.25 -3.85 -5.38
N ARG A 67 -10.65 -2.68 -5.90
CA ARG A 67 -10.12 -1.41 -5.44
C ARG A 67 -10.54 -1.17 -3.99
N VAL A 68 -9.59 -0.77 -3.15
CA VAL A 68 -9.87 -0.36 -1.77
C VAL A 68 -10.37 1.08 -1.79
N VAL A 69 -11.67 1.28 -1.64
CA VAL A 69 -12.32 2.60 -1.61
C VAL A 69 -13.49 2.61 -0.64
N SER A 70 -13.82 3.77 -0.09
CA SER A 70 -15.06 4.00 0.65
C SER A 70 -15.61 5.39 0.32
N SER A 71 -16.93 5.47 0.15
CA SER A 71 -17.62 6.75 -0.02
C SER A 71 -17.92 7.47 1.30
N THR A 72 -17.72 6.80 2.44
CA THR A 72 -18.09 7.31 3.77
C THR A 72 -16.92 7.41 4.74
N ASN A 73 -15.82 6.71 4.48
CA ASN A 73 -14.62 6.77 5.30
C ASN A 73 -13.42 7.18 4.44
N LEU A 74 -13.03 8.44 4.58
CA LEU A 74 -11.93 9.03 3.82
C LEU A 74 -10.56 8.42 4.13
N LEU A 75 -10.42 7.58 5.16
CA LEU A 75 -9.17 6.84 5.40
C LEU A 75 -9.09 5.54 4.59
N VAL A 76 -10.20 4.99 4.10
CA VAL A 76 -10.16 3.74 3.33
C VAL A 76 -9.50 3.99 1.98
N GLY A 77 -8.43 3.25 1.72
CA GLY A 77 -7.59 3.43 0.54
C GLY A 77 -6.14 3.09 0.85
N ALA A 78 -5.25 3.40 -0.09
CA ALA A 78 -3.80 3.29 0.08
C ALA A 78 -3.19 4.69 0.14
N TRP A 79 -2.38 4.94 1.17
CA TRP A 79 -1.73 6.21 1.46
C TRP A 79 -0.23 6.04 1.42
N LYS A 80 0.46 6.90 0.68
CA LYS A 80 1.92 6.91 0.63
C LYS A 80 2.47 7.89 1.66
N LEU A 81 3.50 7.47 2.40
CA LEU A 81 4.28 8.38 3.22
C LEU A 81 4.99 9.41 2.34
N GLN A 82 4.88 10.68 2.70
CA GLN A 82 5.65 11.75 2.08
C GLN A 82 6.67 12.29 3.08
N VAL A 83 7.92 11.87 2.91
CA VAL A 83 9.03 12.42 3.67
C VAL A 83 9.46 13.77 3.08
N PRO A 84 9.69 14.81 3.91
CA PRO A 84 10.02 16.16 3.44
C PRO A 84 11.47 16.31 2.96
N PHE A 85 12.16 15.21 2.65
CA PHE A 85 13.56 15.21 2.21
C PHE A 85 13.81 14.06 1.22
N ASP A 86 14.79 14.25 0.33
CA ASP A 86 15.18 13.33 -0.74
C ASP A 86 15.88 12.08 -0.18
N VAL A 87 15.15 11.25 0.55
CA VAL A 87 15.58 9.87 0.83
C VAL A 87 14.84 8.90 -0.07
N PRO A 88 15.52 7.83 -0.53
CA PRO A 88 14.90 6.73 -1.25
C PRO A 88 14.09 5.84 -0.29
N PHE A 89 13.22 6.44 0.51
CA PHE A 89 12.32 5.75 1.42
C PHE A 89 10.90 5.81 0.88
N SER A 90 10.25 4.65 0.80
CA SER A 90 8.84 4.55 0.47
C SER A 90 8.13 3.73 1.52
N ALA A 91 7.02 4.25 2.02
CA ALA A 91 6.11 3.52 2.87
C ALA A 91 4.67 3.73 2.39
N VAL A 92 3.85 2.69 2.51
CA VAL A 92 2.44 2.71 2.15
C VAL A 92 1.65 2.09 3.29
N VAL A 93 0.55 2.73 3.67
CA VAL A 93 -0.48 2.15 4.53
C VAL A 93 -1.76 1.95 3.72
N THR A 94 -2.33 0.76 3.75
CA THR A 94 -3.63 0.45 3.14
C THR A 94 -4.64 0.18 4.24
N SER A 95 -5.67 1.02 4.36
CA SER A 95 -6.75 0.85 5.32
C SER A 95 -7.98 0.29 4.63
N LEU A 96 -8.51 -0.81 5.16
CA LEU A 96 -9.67 -1.51 4.61
C LEU A 96 -10.98 -1.04 5.27
N PRO A 97 -12.15 -1.18 4.59
CA PRO A 97 -13.45 -0.80 5.16
C PRO A 97 -13.83 -1.56 6.43
N ASP A 98 -13.25 -2.74 6.66
CA ASP A 98 -13.54 -3.63 7.79
C ASP A 98 -12.78 -3.27 9.08
N GLY A 99 -12.05 -2.15 9.07
CA GLY A 99 -11.25 -1.72 10.22
C GLY A 99 -9.90 -2.43 10.34
N THR A 100 -9.42 -3.11 9.29
CA THR A 100 -8.06 -3.67 9.23
C THR A 100 -7.13 -2.82 8.37
N PHE A 101 -5.82 -2.95 8.57
CA PHE A 101 -4.83 -2.28 7.74
C PHE A 101 -3.63 -3.17 7.44
N THR A 102 -2.92 -2.83 6.37
CA THR A 102 -1.55 -3.27 6.09
C THR A 102 -0.65 -2.06 5.96
N TYR A 103 0.57 -2.17 6.47
CA TYR A 103 1.64 -1.20 6.29
C TYR A 103 2.83 -1.91 5.66
N ALA A 104 3.51 -1.26 4.74
CA ALA A 104 4.72 -1.76 4.14
C ALA A 104 5.70 -0.62 3.93
N ASN A 105 6.96 -0.83 4.25
CA ASN A 105 8.03 0.10 3.92
C ASN A 105 9.24 -0.59 3.32
N ASP A 106 9.97 0.21 2.56
CA ASP A 106 11.26 -0.14 2.03
C ASP A 106 12.36 -0.11 3.10
N ALA A 107 13.49 -0.75 2.81
CA ALA A 107 14.66 -0.66 3.67
C ALA A 107 15.19 0.77 3.67
N PHE A 108 15.58 1.26 4.85
CA PHE A 108 16.21 2.56 5.01
C PHE A 108 17.26 2.52 6.10
N ASP A 109 18.50 2.89 5.74
CA ASP A 109 19.66 2.84 6.63
C ASP A 109 19.85 1.43 7.23
N THR A 110 19.68 1.26 8.54
CA THR A 110 19.78 -0.01 9.24
C THR A 110 18.44 -0.75 9.39
N ILE A 111 17.35 -0.13 8.94
CA ILE A 111 15.99 -0.68 8.99
C ILE A 111 15.76 -1.52 7.73
N ALA A 112 15.40 -2.78 7.92
CA ALA A 112 15.05 -3.67 6.82
C ALA A 112 13.67 -3.31 6.22
N ALA A 113 13.46 -3.69 4.96
CA ALA A 113 12.14 -3.70 4.37
C ALA A 113 11.19 -4.58 5.20
N GLN A 114 10.01 -4.08 5.53
CA GLN A 114 9.08 -4.78 6.41
C GLN A 114 7.62 -4.58 6.01
N MET A 115 6.77 -5.44 6.57
CA MET A 115 5.33 -5.37 6.50
C MET A 115 4.73 -5.55 7.88
N GLU A 116 3.66 -4.80 8.14
CA GLU A 116 2.87 -4.90 9.36
C GLU A 116 1.39 -5.01 8.97
N ARG A 117 0.59 -5.66 9.82
CA ARG A 117 -0.87 -5.62 9.69
C ARG A 117 -1.56 -5.63 11.04
N GLY A 118 -2.76 -5.09 11.05
CA GLY A 118 -3.49 -4.90 12.29
C GLY A 118 -4.89 -4.38 12.10
N THR A 119 -5.43 -3.82 13.18
CA THR A 119 -6.73 -3.13 13.17
C THR A 119 -6.54 -1.64 13.37
N TYR A 120 -7.49 -0.84 12.89
CA TYR A 120 -7.54 0.59 13.15
C TYR A 120 -8.93 1.04 13.55
N THR A 121 -8.98 2.12 14.32
CA THR A 121 -10.21 2.88 14.60
C THR A 121 -9.97 4.33 14.25
N PHE A 122 -10.95 4.95 13.60
CA PHE A 122 -10.93 6.37 13.29
C PHE A 122 -12.15 7.07 13.82
N ASP A 123 -11.93 8.09 14.63
CA ASP A 123 -12.94 9.02 15.07
C ASP A 123 -12.91 10.24 14.16
N SER A 124 -13.91 10.36 13.29
CA SER A 124 -14.02 11.49 12.35
C SER A 124 -14.37 12.82 13.03
N VAL A 125 -14.82 12.81 14.28
CA VAL A 125 -15.16 14.03 15.05
C VAL A 125 -13.89 14.62 15.66
N THR A 126 -13.05 13.76 16.23
CA THR A 126 -11.79 14.19 16.90
C THR A 126 -10.55 14.01 16.03
N GLY A 127 -10.73 13.45 14.82
CA GLY A 127 -9.67 13.04 13.91
C GLY A 127 -8.74 11.98 14.50
N MET A 128 -9.09 11.35 15.62
CA MET A 128 -8.21 10.42 16.30
C MET A 128 -8.16 9.10 15.54
N LEU A 129 -6.94 8.69 15.14
CA LEU A 129 -6.64 7.39 14.57
C LEU A 129 -5.83 6.58 15.58
N THR A 130 -6.27 5.36 15.83
CA THR A 130 -5.54 4.36 16.63
C THR A 130 -5.30 3.16 15.75
N MET A 131 -4.03 2.73 15.64
CA MET A 131 -3.64 1.49 14.97
C MET A 131 -3.12 0.48 15.99
N ASN A 132 -3.62 -0.76 15.92
CA ASN A 132 -3.15 -1.89 16.73
C ASN A 132 -2.49 -2.92 15.83
N ILE A 133 -1.17 -3.02 15.88
CA ILE A 133 -0.41 -4.00 15.09
C ILE A 133 -0.59 -5.39 15.71
N THR A 134 -0.89 -6.37 14.86
CA THR A 134 -1.12 -7.78 15.25
C THR A 134 -0.08 -8.73 14.65
N VAL A 135 0.57 -8.29 13.57
CA VAL A 135 1.67 -9.01 12.92
C VAL A 135 2.69 -7.98 12.48
N ASP A 136 3.94 -8.23 12.85
CA ASP A 136 5.11 -7.46 12.47
C ASP A 136 6.17 -8.43 11.90
N THR A 137 6.72 -8.12 10.73
CA THR A 137 7.76 -8.93 10.09
C THR A 137 9.18 -8.48 10.40
N SER A 138 9.38 -7.31 11.02
CA SER A 138 10.70 -6.76 11.34
C SER A 138 11.29 -7.32 12.63
N GLY A 139 10.43 -7.82 13.52
CA GLY A 139 10.81 -8.29 14.83
C GLY A 139 10.89 -7.12 15.82
N PRO A 140 10.84 -7.41 17.13
CA PRO A 140 10.86 -6.37 18.14
C PRO A 140 12.16 -5.53 18.10
N PRO A 141 12.09 -4.20 18.37
CA PRO A 141 10.92 -3.46 18.82
C PRO A 141 10.27 -2.68 17.66
N SER A 142 9.24 -3.24 17.02
CA SER A 142 8.39 -2.48 16.10
C SER A 142 7.58 -1.44 16.89
N VAL A 143 7.22 -0.36 16.22
CA VAL A 143 6.35 0.72 16.70
C VAL A 143 5.06 0.14 17.29
N ASP A 144 4.91 0.11 18.62
CA ASP A 144 3.73 -0.42 19.28
C ASP A 144 2.72 0.70 19.53
N ILE A 145 1.59 0.64 18.80
CA ILE A 145 0.43 1.54 18.89
C ILE A 145 0.74 2.99 18.51
N VAL A 146 0.40 3.35 17.27
CA VAL A 146 0.39 4.75 16.83
C VAL A 146 -0.98 5.35 17.13
N THR A 147 -0.99 6.42 17.94
CA THR A 147 -2.16 7.31 18.09
C THR A 147 -1.85 8.66 17.46
N ALA A 148 -2.70 9.12 16.55
CA ALA A 148 -2.52 10.39 15.85
C ALA A 148 -3.82 11.20 15.78
N ASN A 149 -3.73 12.53 15.84
CA ASN A 149 -4.87 13.43 15.59
C ASN A 149 -4.75 14.01 14.17
N ILE A 150 -5.75 13.70 13.34
CA ILE A 150 -5.80 13.99 11.90
C ILE A 150 -6.63 15.25 11.61
N THR A 151 -7.39 15.77 12.58
CA THR A 151 -8.34 16.89 12.35
C THR A 151 -7.64 18.19 11.93
N GLU A 152 -6.41 18.43 12.40
CA GLU A 152 -5.62 19.58 11.96
C GLU A 152 -5.14 19.48 10.51
N ALA A 153 -5.18 18.28 9.91
CA ALA A 153 -4.66 18.01 8.58
C ALA A 153 -5.74 18.00 7.48
N LEU A 154 -7.02 17.95 7.85
CA LEU A 154 -8.16 17.98 6.91
C LEU A 154 -8.85 19.37 6.84
N GLY A 155 -8.36 20.36 7.59
CA GLY A 155 -9.05 21.62 7.85
C GLY A 155 -8.57 22.88 7.11
N GLY A 156 -7.69 22.76 6.10
CA GLY A 156 -7.24 23.95 5.35
C GLY A 156 -6.38 23.70 4.11
N ASP A 157 -5.74 22.53 4.03
CA ASP A 157 -5.06 22.02 2.83
C ASP A 157 -5.32 20.51 2.81
N PRO A 158 -5.96 19.92 1.79
CA PRO A 158 -6.52 18.56 1.83
C PRO A 158 -5.50 17.41 1.80
N ASP A 159 -4.20 17.70 1.89
CA ASP A 159 -3.20 16.81 1.30
C ASP A 159 -2.42 15.95 2.32
N PHE A 160 -2.72 15.95 3.63
CA PHE A 160 -1.85 15.24 4.59
C PHE A 160 -2.51 14.44 5.72
N LEU A 161 -1.91 13.29 6.05
CA LEU A 161 -2.14 12.47 7.23
C LEU A 161 -0.90 12.58 8.13
N ARG A 162 -0.99 13.18 9.31
CA ARG A 162 0.17 13.34 10.20
C ARG A 162 0.19 12.25 11.28
N LEU A 163 1.21 11.37 11.27
CA LEU A 163 1.45 10.41 12.35
C LEU A 163 2.60 10.92 13.21
N THR A 164 2.31 11.44 14.41
CA THR A 164 3.35 11.83 15.37
C THR A 164 3.61 10.69 16.35
N GLU A 165 4.70 9.97 16.14
CA GLU A 165 5.34 9.18 17.18
C GLU A 165 6.64 9.90 17.54
N GLY A 166 6.75 10.50 18.74
CA GLY A 166 8.01 10.97 19.34
C GLY A 166 8.97 11.87 18.52
N GLY A 167 8.64 12.26 17.29
CA GLY A 167 9.61 12.71 16.28
C GLY A 167 9.10 12.55 14.84
N ILE A 168 8.15 13.40 14.44
CA ILE A 168 7.75 13.83 13.08
C ILE A 168 7.94 12.80 11.92
N LEU A 169 6.92 11.95 11.69
CA LEU A 169 6.66 11.33 10.38
C LEU A 169 5.38 11.96 9.76
N ARG A 170 5.35 12.13 8.44
CA ARG A 170 4.26 12.81 7.71
C ARG A 170 3.80 11.96 6.53
N PHE A 171 2.52 11.58 6.47
CA PHE A 171 1.89 10.92 5.32
C PHE A 171 1.10 11.95 4.52
N SER A 172 0.90 11.69 3.22
CA SER A 172 0.10 12.55 2.34
C SER A 172 -1.06 11.80 1.73
N ILE A 173 -2.17 12.51 1.59
CA ILE A 173 -3.35 12.13 0.83
C ILE A 173 -3.13 12.69 -0.57
N VAL A 174 -3.00 11.82 -1.58
CA VAL A 174 -2.88 12.20 -3.01
C VAL A 174 -4.20 11.92 -3.72
#